data_AF-A0AA51DZ10-F1
#
_entry.id   AF-A0AA51DZ10-F1
#
_cell.length_a   1.000
_cell.length_b   1.000
_cell.length_c   1.000
_cell.angle_alpha   90.00
_cell.angle_beta   90.00
_cell.angle_gamma   90.00
#
_symmetry.space_group_name_H-M   'P 1'
#
loop_
_entity.id
_entity.type
_entity.pdbx_description
1 polymer ?
#
loop_
_entity_poly.entity_id
_entity_poly.type
_entity_poly.pdbx_seq_one_letter_code
_entity_poly.pdbx_strand_id
1 'polypeptide(L)'
;MYDYEMTAGKLHMYMKEVISYLKNRQYEESYKLIMKAINSDPNAAEPHNLLGIWYEFKGDNDLARKHYRISYVLNPTYKPASVNLERVSTLFPYKNIEVDFGDENNDISNQGTKGTPLKGGNLASKSPAS
;
A
#
# COMPACT_ATOMS: atom_id res chain seq x y z
N MET A 1 10.87 18.62 23.67
CA MET A 1 11.52 17.33 23.38
C MET A 1 10.58 16.16 23.65
N TYR A 2 9.81 16.15 24.75
CA TYR A 2 8.79 15.13 25.06
C TYR A 2 7.68 14.93 24.00
N ASP A 3 7.20 15.99 23.35
CA ASP A 3 6.08 15.86 22.41
C ASP A 3 6.45 15.11 21.12
N TYR A 4 7.71 15.22 20.66
CA TYR A 4 8.16 14.62 19.40
C TYR A 4 8.31 13.10 19.50
N GLU A 5 8.87 12.59 20.61
CA GLU A 5 8.94 11.15 20.86
C GLU A 5 7.55 10.54 21.00
N MET A 6 6.61 11.28 21.60
CA MET A 6 5.23 10.85 21.74
C MET A 6 4.49 10.82 20.38
N THR A 7 4.71 11.80 19.49
CA THR A 7 4.13 11.81 18.14
C THR A 7 4.73 10.72 17.26
N ALA A 8 6.05 10.51 17.31
CA ALA A 8 6.72 9.44 16.57
C ALA A 8 6.22 8.05 17.01
N GLY A 9 6.03 7.85 18.32
CA GLY A 9 5.45 6.61 18.85
C GLY A 9 4.02 6.35 18.37
N LYS A 10 3.17 7.39 18.35
CA LYS A 10 1.79 7.30 17.84
C LYS A 10 1.73 7.01 16.34
N LEU A 11 2.59 7.67 15.55
CA LEU A 11 2.69 7.44 14.11
C LEU A 11 3.03 5.98 13.82
N HIS A 12 4.08 5.45 14.46
CA HIS A 12 4.48 4.05 14.33
C HIS A 12 3.35 3.07 14.69
N MET A 13 2.64 3.35 15.78
CA MET A 13 1.50 2.54 16.22
C MET A 13 0.39 2.55 15.15
N TYR A 14 0.00 3.71 14.63
CA TYR A 14 -1.00 3.82 13.57
C TYR A 14 -0.60 3.05 12.32
N MET A 15 0.66 3.15 11.89
CA MET A 15 1.13 2.44 10.69
C MET A 15 1.05 0.91 10.87
N LYS A 16 1.45 0.37 12.02
CA LYS A 16 1.33 -1.06 12.30
C LYS A 16 -0.12 -1.56 12.23
N GLU A 17 -1.06 -0.81 12.81
CA GLU A 17 -2.48 -1.15 12.77
C GLU A 17 -3.06 -1.03 11.36
N VAL A 18 -2.70 0.03 10.61
CA VAL A 18 -3.11 0.21 9.22
C VAL A 18 -2.67 -0.99 8.37
N ILE A 19 -1.42 -1.43 8.49
CA ILE A 19 -0.90 -2.57 7.73
C ILE A 19 -1.69 -3.84 8.07
N SER A 20 -1.97 -4.08 9.35
CA SER A 20 -2.81 -5.20 9.80
C SER A 20 -4.22 -5.13 9.18
N TYR A 21 -4.87 -3.98 9.25
CA TYR A 21 -6.21 -3.78 8.69
C TYR A 21 -6.25 -3.94 7.17
N LEU A 22 -5.27 -3.40 6.44
CA LEU A 22 -5.17 -3.57 4.99
C LEU A 22 -4.99 -5.04 4.60
N LYS A 23 -4.12 -5.78 5.30
CA LYS A 23 -3.92 -7.22 5.10
C LYS A 23 -5.20 -8.03 5.37
N ASN A 24 -6.02 -7.58 6.32
CA ASN A 24 -7.32 -8.17 6.66
C ASN A 24 -8.50 -7.60 5.85
N ARG A 25 -8.25 -6.74 4.86
CA ARG A 25 -9.29 -6.09 4.02
C ARG A 25 -10.30 -5.24 4.80
N GLN A 26 -9.90 -4.71 5.96
CA GLN A 26 -10.68 -3.80 6.80
C GLN A 26 -10.43 -2.36 6.36
N TYR A 27 -11.08 -1.96 5.26
CA TYR A 27 -10.77 -0.71 4.55
C TYR A 27 -11.22 0.54 5.30
N GLU A 28 -12.36 0.52 5.98
CA GLU A 28 -12.89 1.65 6.73
C GLU A 28 -12.01 2.01 7.94
N GLU A 29 -11.56 1.00 8.69
CA GLU A 29 -10.67 1.17 9.85
C GLU A 29 -9.29 1.64 9.43
N SER A 30 -8.70 1.01 8.39
CA SER A 30 -7.41 1.43 7.86
C SER A 30 -7.43 2.87 7.36
N TYR A 31 -8.46 3.30 6.62
CA TYR A 31 -8.55 4.68 6.15
C TYR A 31 -8.56 5.70 7.30
N LYS A 32 -9.35 5.46 8.35
CA LYS A 32 -9.41 6.35 9.52
C LYS A 32 -8.05 6.50 10.18
N LEU A 33 -7.28 5.41 10.31
CA LEU A 33 -5.95 5.44 10.90
C LEU A 33 -4.90 6.07 9.97
N ILE A 34 -4.99 5.85 8.66
CA ILE A 34 -4.15 6.53 7.67
C ILE A 34 -4.30 8.04 7.81
N MET A 35 -5.54 8.55 7.91
CA MET A 35 -5.78 9.99 8.10
C MET A 35 -5.21 10.51 9.42
N LYS A 36 -5.28 9.73 10.51
CA LYS A 36 -4.65 10.09 11.78
C LYS A 36 -3.12 10.13 11.67
N ALA A 37 -2.52 9.19 10.94
CA ALA A 37 -1.09 9.14 10.70
C ALA A 37 -0.61 10.37 9.90
N ILE A 38 -1.30 10.70 8.80
CA ILE A 38 -1.02 11.91 8.01
C ILE A 38 -1.19 13.19 8.84
N ASN A 39 -2.23 13.26 9.69
CA ASN A 39 -2.43 14.44 10.55
C ASN A 39 -1.38 14.55 11.66
N SER A 40 -0.82 13.43 12.11
CA SER A 40 0.24 13.42 13.13
C SER A 40 1.59 13.87 12.56
N ASP A 41 1.90 13.46 11.33
CA ASP A 41 3.07 13.92 10.60
C ASP A 41 2.76 13.99 9.10
N PRO A 42 2.46 15.20 8.57
CA PRO A 42 2.18 15.40 7.15
C PRO A 42 3.39 15.17 6.24
N ASN A 43 4.61 15.14 6.78
CA ASN A 43 5.84 14.94 6.01
C ASN A 43 6.33 13.49 6.04
N ALA A 44 5.67 12.61 6.80
CA ALA A 44 5.96 11.18 6.80
C ALA A 44 5.56 10.56 5.45
N ALA A 45 6.48 9.81 4.85
CA ALA A 45 6.25 9.20 3.53
C ALA A 45 5.36 7.96 3.64
N GLU A 46 5.49 7.20 4.71
CA GLU A 46 4.88 5.90 4.93
C GLU A 46 3.34 5.95 4.93
N PRO A 47 2.66 6.91 5.58
CA PRO A 47 1.21 7.02 5.51
C PRO A 47 0.68 7.27 4.09
N HIS A 48 1.42 8.01 3.26
CA HIS A 48 1.06 8.20 1.87
C HIS A 48 1.25 6.95 1.03
N ASN A 49 2.27 6.13 1.30
CA ASN A 49 2.40 4.81 0.68
C ASN A 49 1.20 3.91 1.04
N LEU A 50 0.84 3.85 2.33
CA LEU A 50 -0.30 3.07 2.80
C LEU A 50 -1.63 3.54 2.23
N LEU A 51 -1.80 4.86 2.03
CA LEU A 51 -2.97 5.41 1.34
C LEU A 51 -3.00 5.02 -0.14
N GLY A 52 -1.83 4.96 -0.79
CA GLY A 52 -1.72 4.44 -2.16
C GLY A 52 -2.19 2.99 -2.26
N ILE A 53 -1.74 2.13 -1.35
CA ILE A 53 -2.17 0.73 -1.26
C ILE A 53 -3.67 0.63 -1.02
N TRP A 54 -4.21 1.47 -0.14
CA TRP A 54 -5.65 1.52 0.13
C TRP A 54 -6.46 1.81 -1.14
N TYR A 55 -6.08 2.84 -1.91
CA TYR A 55 -6.76 3.17 -3.17
C TYR A 55 -6.62 2.06 -4.21
N GLU A 56 -5.46 1.43 -4.28
CA GLU A 56 -5.24 0.32 -5.18
C GLU A 56 -6.10 -0.90 -4.85
N PHE A 57 -6.24 -1.25 -3.57
CA PHE A 57 -7.16 -2.30 -3.13
C PHE A 57 -8.64 -1.98 -3.40
N LYS A 58 -8.98 -0.69 -3.53
CA LYS A 58 -10.30 -0.23 -4.00
C LYS A 58 -10.43 -0.18 -5.52
N GLY A 59 -9.35 -0.42 -6.27
CA GLY A 59 -9.31 -0.40 -7.73
C GLY A 59 -9.05 0.97 -8.34
N ASP A 60 -8.74 1.99 -7.54
CA ASP A 60 -8.43 3.34 -8.03
C ASP A 60 -6.91 3.51 -8.18
N ASN A 61 -6.39 3.03 -9.31
CA ASN A 61 -4.97 3.08 -9.61
C ASN A 61 -4.46 4.51 -9.84
N ASP A 62 -5.33 5.45 -10.21
CA ASP A 62 -4.96 6.85 -10.46
C ASP A 62 -4.64 7.56 -9.14
N LEU A 63 -5.52 7.40 -8.15
CA LEU A 63 -5.27 7.89 -6.80
C LEU A 63 -4.15 7.12 -6.10
N ALA A 64 -4.01 5.82 -6.34
CA ALA A 64 -2.88 5.05 -5.85
C ALA A 64 -1.55 5.66 -6.32
N ARG A 65 -1.39 5.87 -7.65
CA ARG A 65 -0.21 6.52 -8.23
C ARG A 65 0.08 7.89 -7.64
N LYS A 66 -0.96 8.70 -7.43
CA LYS A 66 -0.82 10.03 -6.83
C LYS A 66 -0.19 9.93 -5.43
N HIS A 67 -0.68 9.02 -4.60
CA HIS A 67 -0.20 8.87 -3.22
C HIS A 67 1.17 8.21 -3.13
N TYR A 68 1.48 7.23 -3.97
CA TYR A 68 2.84 6.71 -4.07
C TYR A 68 3.84 7.78 -4.51
N ARG A 69 3.47 8.67 -5.45
CA ARG A 69 4.32 9.82 -5.84
C ARG A 69 4.54 10.80 -4.69
N ILE A 70 3.52 11.10 -3.89
CA ILE A 70 3.68 11.97 -2.71
C ILE A 70 4.68 11.33 -1.73
N SER A 71 4.51 10.04 -1.43
CA SER A 71 5.42 9.29 -0.57
C SER A 71 6.87 9.34 -1.08
N TYR A 72 7.08 9.12 -2.37
CA TYR A 72 8.39 9.19 -3.02
C TYR A 72 9.02 10.60 -2.95
N VAL A 73 8.22 11.66 -3.12
CA VAL A 73 8.70 13.04 -3.04
C VAL A 73 9.09 13.41 -1.59
N LEU A 74 8.31 12.97 -0.60
CA LEU A 74 8.60 13.22 0.82
C LEU A 74 9.86 12.50 1.28
N ASN A 75 10.04 11.24 0.87
CA ASN A 75 11.25 10.48 1.15
C ASN A 75 11.66 9.60 -0.04
N PRO A 76 12.58 10.08 -0.90
CA PRO A 76 13.09 9.31 -2.04
C PRO A 76 13.86 8.04 -1.66
N THR A 77 14.29 7.91 -0.39
CA THR A 77 15.01 6.73 0.11
C THR A 77 14.07 5.64 0.65
N TYR A 78 12.78 5.94 0.82
CA TYR A 78 11.76 4.99 1.24
C TYR A 78 11.35 4.10 0.06
N LYS A 79 12.08 2.99 -0.09
CA LYS A 79 11.94 2.03 -1.20
C LYS A 79 10.50 1.56 -1.50
N PRO A 80 9.63 1.30 -0.50
CA PRO A 80 8.26 0.85 -0.77
C PRO A 80 7.48 1.78 -1.69
N ALA A 81 7.69 3.11 -1.57
CA ALA A 81 7.02 4.08 -2.43
C ALA A 81 7.42 3.93 -3.90
N SER A 82 8.72 3.81 -4.20
CA SER A 82 9.21 3.62 -5.57
C SER A 82 8.77 2.29 -6.16
N VAL A 83 8.81 1.21 -5.36
CA VAL A 83 8.42 -0.13 -5.83
C VAL A 83 6.93 -0.17 -6.15
N ASN A 84 6.08 0.34 -5.26
CA ASN A 84 4.65 0.40 -5.52
C ASN A 84 4.30 1.30 -6.70
N LEU A 85 4.96 2.46 -6.82
CA LEU A 85 4.75 3.37 -7.94
C LEU A 85 5.10 2.72 -9.28
N GLU A 86 6.26 2.05 -9.36
CA GLU A 86 6.68 1.32 -10.56
C GLU A 86 5.67 0.22 -10.89
N ARG A 87 5.30 -0.59 -9.90
CA ARG A 87 4.38 -1.72 -10.07
C ARG A 87 2.99 -1.29 -10.54
N VAL A 88 2.44 -0.19 -10.04
CA VAL A 88 1.10 0.27 -10.48
C VAL A 88 1.15 1.06 -11.81
N SER A 89 2.34 1.46 -12.26
CA SER A 89 2.54 2.25 -13.48
C SER A 89 3.02 1.42 -14.68
N THR A 90 3.46 0.18 -14.47
CA THR A 90 3.94 -0.67 -15.57
C THR A 90 2.80 -1.06 -16.50
N LEU A 91 3.05 -0.94 -17.81
CA LEU A 91 2.16 -1.45 -18.87
C LEU A 91 2.27 -2.96 -19.04
N PHE A 92 3.35 -3.56 -18.53
CA PHE A 92 3.61 -4.98 -18.62
C PHE A 92 3.40 -5.62 -17.24
N PRO A 93 2.47 -6.57 -17.09
CA PRO A 93 2.31 -7.33 -15.86
C PRO A 93 3.47 -8.33 -15.71
N TYR A 94 4.68 -7.83 -15.45
CA TYR A 94 5.82 -8.69 -15.13
C TYR A 94 5.69 -9.17 -13.68
N LYS A 95 5.04 -10.33 -13.52
CA LYS A 95 4.96 -11.18 -12.33
C LYS A 95 4.25 -10.58 -11.11
N ASN A 96 3.73 -11.49 -10.29
CA ASN A 96 2.94 -11.29 -9.06
C ASN A 96 3.73 -10.54 -7.96
N ILE A 97 4.17 -9.31 -8.21
CA ILE A 97 4.77 -8.47 -7.18
C ILE A 97 3.61 -7.99 -6.30
N GLU A 98 3.64 -8.34 -5.03
CA GLU A 98 2.66 -7.86 -4.06
C GLU A 98 2.92 -6.38 -3.73
N VAL A 99 1.93 -5.71 -3.16
CA VAL A 99 2.12 -4.35 -2.65
C VAL A 99 3.19 -4.37 -1.54
N ASP A 100 4.06 -3.36 -1.51
CA ASP A 100 5.02 -3.17 -0.45
C ASP A 100 4.44 -2.27 0.64
N PHE A 101 4.04 -2.85 1.76
CA PHE A 101 3.52 -2.11 2.91
C PHE A 101 4.60 -1.28 3.64
N GLY A 102 5.88 -1.60 3.43
CA GLY A 102 6.99 -1.02 4.16
C GLY A 102 7.12 -1.52 5.60
N ASP A 103 6.56 -2.69 5.93
CA ASP A 103 6.89 -3.40 7.16
C ASP A 103 8.13 -4.28 6.99
N GLU A 104 8.90 -4.43 8.06
CA GLU A 104 10.18 -5.18 8.10
C GLU A 104 10.07 -6.64 7.63
N ASN A 105 8.85 -7.19 7.56
CA ASN A 105 8.60 -8.58 7.17
C ASN A 105 8.43 -8.79 5.66
N ASN A 106 8.39 -7.72 4.85
CA ASN A 106 8.08 -7.80 3.43
C ASN A 106 9.24 -7.34 2.54
N ASP A 107 10.44 -7.89 2.76
CA ASP A 107 11.61 -7.63 1.91
C ASP A 107 11.42 -8.28 0.52
N ILE A 108 10.57 -7.65 -0.31
CA ILE A 108 10.23 -8.08 -1.66
C ILE A 108 11.41 -7.96 -2.62
N SER A 109 12.51 -7.33 -2.21
CA SER A 109 13.76 -7.29 -2.98
C SER A 109 14.36 -8.68 -3.24
N ASN A 110 13.94 -9.69 -2.46
CA ASN A 110 14.38 -11.09 -2.59
C ASN A 110 13.31 -12.03 -3.19
N GLN A 111 12.13 -11.54 -3.59
CA GLN A 111 11.04 -12.33 -4.20
C GLN A 111 11.22 -12.53 -5.72
N GLY A 112 12.46 -12.56 -6.19
CA GLY A 112 12.77 -13.05 -7.53
C GLY A 112 12.38 -14.51 -7.67
N THR A 113 11.40 -14.80 -8.56
CA THR A 113 11.24 -16.05 -9.32
C THR A 113 10.42 -17.25 -8.80
N LYS A 114 9.55 -17.15 -7.78
CA LYS A 114 8.62 -18.26 -7.49
C LYS A 114 7.18 -17.95 -7.91
N GLY A 115 6.87 -18.26 -9.16
CA GLY A 115 5.49 -18.31 -9.64
C GLY A 115 4.73 -19.44 -8.94
N THR A 116 3.71 -19.08 -8.17
CA THR A 116 2.70 -20.02 -7.68
C THR A 116 1.50 -20.01 -8.64
N PRO A 117 0.90 -21.17 -8.97
CA PRO A 117 -0.19 -21.23 -9.95
C PRO A 117 -1.49 -20.69 -9.35
N LEU A 118 -2.12 -19.76 -10.07
CA LEU A 118 -3.48 -19.32 -9.77
C LEU A 118 -4.45 -20.50 -9.98
N LYS A 119 -5.06 -21.00 -8.89
CA LYS A 119 -6.30 -21.77 -8.97
C LYS A 119 -7.40 -20.80 -9.41
N GLY A 120 -7.64 -20.74 -10.73
CA GLY A 120 -8.69 -19.95 -11.33
C GLY A 120 -10.06 -20.38 -10.78
N GLY A 121 -10.67 -19.48 -10.00
CA GLY A 121 -12.10 -19.53 -9.69
C GLY A 121 -12.91 -19.32 -10.97
N ASN A 122 -13.91 -20.16 -11.13
CA ASN A 122 -14.79 -20.27 -12.27
C ASN A 122 -15.57 -18.96 -12.52
N LEU A 123 -15.22 -18.23 -13.58
CA LEU A 123 -16.05 -17.14 -14.10
C LEU A 123 -17.06 -17.76 -15.07
N ALA A 124 -18.24 -18.11 -14.53
CA ALA A 124 -19.40 -18.47 -15.34
C ALA A 124 -19.88 -17.23 -16.10
N SER A 125 -19.64 -17.21 -17.41
CA SER A 125 -20.30 -16.29 -18.34
C SER A 125 -21.78 -16.66 -18.45
N LYS A 126 -22.67 -15.80 -17.93
CA LYS A 126 -24.07 -15.78 -18.34
C LYS A 126 -24.21 -14.70 -19.42
N SER A 127 -24.43 -15.13 -20.67
CA SER A 127 -25.02 -14.29 -21.70
C SER A 127 -26.51 -14.10 -21.38
N PRO A 128 -27.09 -12.89 -21.51
CA PRO A 128 -28.53 -12.76 -21.61
C PRO A 128 -28.96 -13.04 -23.05
N ALA A 129 -30.01 -13.83 -23.18
CA ALA A 129 -30.71 -14.09 -24.43
C ALA A 129 -31.67 -12.93 -24.73
N SER A 130 -31.69 -12.50 -25.99
CA SER A 130 -32.88 -12.02 -26.71
C SER A 130 -32.54 -11.86 -28.18
#